data_AF-A0A1Q7UDE0-F1
#
_entry.id   AF-A0A1Q7UDE0-F1
#
_cell.length_a   1.000
_cell.length_b   1.000
_cell.length_c   1.000
_cell.angle_alpha   90.00
_cell.angle_beta   90.00
_cell.angle_gamma   90.00
#
_symmetry.space_group_name_H-M   'P 1'
#
loop_
_entity.id
_entity.type
_entity.pdbx_description
1 polymer ?
#
loop_
_entity_poly.entity_id
_entity_poly.type
_entity_poly.pdbx_seq_one_letter_code
_entity_poly.pdbx_strand_id
1 'polypeptide(L)'
;MPAAASAAALLAFAAPVAAHQRRGCSDQFVRAVIAGKSRCLQWQMACRPRWNADYHRYLFDCHEGYLVYWWRGLLRRPLRIPTIASGTPCPTDPSTGPGPAYPTLSVEGGRATLRYLAGWGYEGWDGTKVLWTVPRYRGPYIVRGRQVDGPGLLRFDQGPQWSGKLHSELRLVGPYADLNPAATFLRGSGCYAYQVDGRGFSYEIVFDARPP
;
A
#
# COMPACT_ATOMS: atom_id res chain seq x y z
N MET A 1 -50.14 -7.07 36.27
CA MET A 1 -48.72 -7.42 36.09
C MET A 1 -48.06 -6.40 35.16
N PRO A 2 -47.30 -5.43 35.68
CA PRO A 2 -46.35 -4.67 34.88
C PRO A 2 -44.92 -5.08 35.23
N ALA A 3 -44.14 -5.43 34.21
CA ALA A 3 -42.72 -5.71 34.33
C ALA A 3 -41.95 -4.38 34.50
N ALA A 4 -41.22 -4.24 35.60
CA ALA A 4 -40.29 -3.14 35.81
C ALA A 4 -39.01 -3.41 35.00
N ALA A 5 -38.77 -2.60 33.97
CA ALA A 5 -37.49 -2.57 33.26
C ALA A 5 -36.45 -1.88 34.16
N SER A 6 -35.39 -2.62 34.53
CA SER A 6 -34.26 -2.08 35.29
C SER A 6 -33.40 -1.19 34.40
N ALA A 7 -33.22 0.06 34.85
CA ALA A 7 -32.17 0.94 34.39
C ALA A 7 -30.83 0.50 34.99
N ALA A 8 -29.88 0.08 34.15
CA ALA A 8 -28.48 -0.05 34.54
C ALA A 8 -27.61 0.60 33.45
N ALA A 9 -27.38 1.90 33.63
CA ALA A 9 -26.49 2.69 32.82
C ALA A 9 -25.02 2.45 33.22
N LEU A 10 -24.21 2.12 32.20
CA LEU A 10 -22.88 2.67 31.93
C LEU A 10 -21.92 2.90 33.12
N LEU A 11 -21.06 1.93 33.40
CA LEU A 11 -19.70 2.18 33.92
C LEU A 11 -18.72 1.12 33.38
N ALA A 12 -18.38 1.20 32.09
CA ALA A 12 -17.17 0.55 31.58
C ALA A 12 -15.99 1.49 31.84
N PHE A 13 -15.37 1.33 33.01
CA PHE A 13 -14.13 2.01 33.37
C PHE A 13 -13.07 1.80 32.29
N ALA A 14 -12.50 2.91 31.80
CA ALA A 14 -11.32 2.91 30.95
C ALA A 14 -10.21 2.10 31.61
N ALA A 15 -9.92 0.92 31.07
CA ALA A 15 -8.75 0.16 31.48
C ALA A 15 -7.49 0.99 31.16
N PRO A 16 -6.51 1.08 32.08
CA PRO A 16 -5.32 1.86 31.85
C PRO A 16 -4.51 1.21 30.71
N VAL A 17 -4.07 2.04 29.76
CA VAL A 17 -3.21 1.72 28.60
C VAL A 17 -1.86 1.07 29.00
N ALA A 18 -1.60 0.85 30.29
CA ALA A 18 -0.31 0.46 30.83
C ALA A 18 -0.07 -1.06 30.98
N ALA A 19 -1.07 -1.95 30.80
CA ALA A 19 -0.91 -3.37 31.11
C ALA A 19 -0.56 -4.29 29.92
N HIS A 20 -0.29 -3.75 28.72
CA HIS A 20 0.05 -4.57 27.54
C HIS A 20 1.55 -4.66 27.20
N GLN A 21 2.43 -4.08 28.02
CA GLN A 21 3.87 -4.01 27.72
C GLN A 21 4.65 -5.33 27.94
N ARG A 22 4.06 -6.36 28.56
CA ARG A 22 4.77 -7.63 28.84
C ARG A 22 4.71 -8.67 27.71
N ARG A 23 3.90 -8.45 26.65
CA ARG A 23 3.72 -9.41 25.54
C ARG A 23 4.09 -8.82 24.17
N GLY A 24 5.14 -8.00 24.09
CA GLY A 24 5.55 -7.40 22.82
C GLY A 24 4.44 -6.55 22.17
N CYS A 25 4.62 -6.16 20.90
CA CYS A 25 3.62 -5.38 20.17
C CYS A 25 2.57 -6.31 19.55
N SER A 26 1.28 -5.99 19.70
CA SER A 26 0.22 -6.70 18.99
C SER A 26 0.33 -6.50 17.47
N ASP A 27 -0.43 -7.28 16.70
CA ASP A 27 -0.35 -7.30 15.24
C ASP A 27 -0.75 -6.00 14.55
N GLN A 28 -1.30 -5.04 15.28
CA GLN A 28 -1.68 -3.73 14.78
C GLN A 28 -0.55 -2.68 14.86
N PHE A 29 0.56 -3.00 15.51
CA PHE A 29 1.65 -2.05 15.75
C PHE A 29 2.94 -2.44 15.02
N VAL A 30 3.70 -1.41 14.62
CA VAL A 30 5.07 -1.56 14.13
C VAL A 30 6.02 -1.64 15.33
N ARG A 31 6.73 -2.77 15.44
CA ARG A 31 7.80 -2.96 16.43
C ARG A 31 8.99 -2.06 16.08
N ALA A 32 9.39 -1.20 17.02
CA ALA A 32 10.43 -0.21 16.82
C ALA A 32 11.35 -0.05 18.03
N VAL A 33 12.52 0.55 17.81
CA VAL A 33 13.42 1.02 18.86
C VAL A 33 13.55 2.53 18.72
N ILE A 34 13.06 3.28 19.71
CA ILE A 34 13.07 4.75 19.72
C ILE A 34 13.81 5.21 20.96
N ALA A 35 14.83 6.04 20.79
CA ALA A 35 15.72 6.47 21.86
C ALA A 35 16.24 5.29 22.69
N GLY A 36 16.66 4.21 22.01
CA GLY A 36 17.18 2.98 22.61
C GLY A 36 16.15 2.10 23.33
N LYS A 37 14.86 2.42 23.29
CA LYS A 37 13.79 1.66 23.97
C LYS A 37 12.87 1.00 22.98
N SER A 38 12.50 -0.26 23.25
CA SER A 38 11.46 -0.95 22.49
C SER A 38 10.13 -0.22 22.61
N ARG A 39 9.51 0.08 21.46
CA ARG A 39 8.23 0.78 21.32
C ARG A 39 7.37 0.08 20.28
N CYS A 40 6.06 0.25 20.44
CA CYS A 40 5.05 -0.14 19.47
C CYS A 40 4.53 1.15 18.85
N LEU A 41 4.78 1.35 17.56
CA LEU A 41 4.35 2.53 16.82
C LEU A 41 3.07 2.24 16.05
N GLN A 42 2.18 3.20 16.02
CA GLN A 42 0.99 3.22 15.21
C GLN A 42 0.72 4.65 14.78
N TRP A 43 0.02 4.80 13.65
CA TRP A 43 -0.46 6.10 13.18
C TRP A 43 -1.29 6.80 14.26
N GLN A 44 -1.18 8.13 14.33
CA GLN A 44 -1.81 9.01 15.32
C GLN A 44 -1.41 8.79 16.79
N MET A 45 -0.41 7.97 17.09
CA MET A 45 0.14 7.95 18.45
C MET A 45 0.94 9.21 18.75
N ALA A 46 0.91 9.67 20.00
CA ALA A 46 1.73 10.79 20.46
C ALA A 46 3.23 10.51 20.26
N CYS A 47 3.99 11.54 19.88
CA CYS A 47 5.42 11.44 19.58
C CYS A 47 6.18 12.69 19.99
N ARG A 48 7.51 12.66 19.80
CA ARG A 48 8.37 13.83 20.01
C ARG A 48 9.26 14.05 18.78
N PRO A 49 9.26 15.23 18.15
CA PRO A 49 9.99 15.46 16.89
C PRO A 49 11.50 15.27 17.00
N ARG A 50 12.09 15.44 18.19
CA ARG A 50 13.50 15.10 18.45
C ARG A 50 13.88 13.65 18.13
N TRP A 51 12.90 12.73 18.05
CA TRP A 51 13.12 11.32 17.73
C TRP A 51 12.79 10.98 16.27
N ASN A 52 12.61 11.97 15.40
CA ASN A 52 12.30 11.75 13.98
C ASN A 52 13.32 10.88 13.25
N ALA A 53 14.61 10.99 13.57
CA ALA A 53 15.64 10.13 12.97
C ALA A 53 15.38 8.63 13.25
N ASP A 54 14.89 8.27 14.44
CA ASP A 54 14.50 6.91 14.76
C ASP A 54 13.17 6.54 14.09
N TYR A 55 12.15 7.41 14.15
CA TYR A 55 10.84 7.18 13.52
C TYR A 55 10.96 6.93 12.01
N HIS A 56 11.86 7.67 11.32
CA HIS A 56 12.10 7.57 9.89
C HIS A 56 12.58 6.18 9.46
N ARG A 57 13.32 5.45 10.32
CA ARG A 57 13.73 4.05 10.07
C ARG A 57 12.53 3.10 9.99
N TYR A 58 11.42 3.50 10.59
CA TYR A 58 10.15 2.77 10.62
C TYR A 58 9.09 3.40 9.71
N LEU A 59 9.47 4.35 8.85
CA LEU A 59 8.59 5.10 7.96
C LEU A 59 7.49 5.90 8.68
N PHE A 60 7.80 6.39 9.88
CA PHE A 60 6.98 7.36 10.59
C PHE A 60 7.71 8.71 10.69
N ASP A 61 6.95 9.78 10.76
CA ASP A 61 7.42 11.13 11.09
C ASP A 61 6.56 11.68 12.23
N CYS A 62 7.14 12.47 13.13
CA CYS A 62 6.36 13.17 14.15
C CYS A 62 5.95 14.54 13.63
N HIS A 63 4.68 14.68 13.29
CA HIS A 63 4.08 15.92 12.79
C HIS A 63 3.05 16.41 13.81
N GLU A 64 3.17 17.66 14.25
CA GLU A 64 2.24 18.26 15.23
C GLU A 64 2.04 17.43 16.52
N GLY A 65 3.07 16.69 16.92
CA GLY A 65 3.04 15.84 18.12
C GLY A 65 2.43 14.45 17.90
N TYR A 66 2.06 14.09 16.67
CA TYR A 66 1.48 12.79 16.32
C TYR A 66 2.29 12.06 15.24
N LEU A 67 2.36 10.72 15.34
CA LEU A 67 2.99 9.88 14.33
C LEU A 67 2.15 9.87 13.05
N VAL A 68 2.74 10.30 11.96
CA VAL A 68 2.20 10.18 10.60
C VAL A 68 3.12 9.32 9.74
N TYR A 69 2.62 8.80 8.62
CA TYR A 69 3.47 8.04 7.70
C TYR A 69 4.43 8.96 6.96
N TRP A 70 5.70 8.57 6.92
CA TRP A 70 6.75 9.32 6.25
C TRP A 70 6.86 8.94 4.76
N TRP A 71 5.86 9.36 3.98
CA TRP A 71 5.79 9.07 2.54
C TRP A 71 7.02 9.53 1.76
N ARG A 72 7.61 10.67 2.17
CA ARG A 72 8.83 11.21 1.55
C ARG A 72 10.00 10.21 1.62
N GLY A 73 10.07 9.38 2.66
CA GLY A 73 11.07 8.32 2.77
C GLY A 73 10.99 7.27 1.66
N LEU A 74 9.77 6.93 1.24
CA LEU A 74 9.52 5.99 0.14
C LEU A 74 9.65 6.67 -1.22
N LEU A 75 9.11 7.88 -1.38
CA LEU A 75 9.11 8.61 -2.65
C LEU A 75 10.51 9.00 -3.14
N ARG A 76 11.48 9.17 -2.23
CA ARG A 76 12.88 9.42 -2.61
C ARG A 76 13.59 8.19 -3.19
N ARG A 77 13.00 7.00 -3.10
CA ARG A 77 13.60 5.81 -3.71
C ARG A 77 13.52 5.92 -5.23
N PRO A 78 14.59 5.60 -5.97
CA PRO A 78 14.56 5.65 -7.43
C PRO A 78 13.56 4.64 -7.99
N LEU A 79 12.98 4.96 -9.13
CA LEU A 79 12.23 4.00 -9.95
C LEU A 79 13.26 3.18 -10.75
N ARG A 80 13.35 1.88 -10.46
CA ARG A 80 14.35 0.92 -10.98
C ARG A 80 13.80 -0.04 -12.02
N ILE A 81 12.54 0.15 -12.42
CA ILE A 81 11.91 -0.65 -13.49
C ILE A 81 12.81 -0.67 -14.72
N PRO A 82 13.16 -1.84 -15.28
CA PRO A 82 14.01 -1.95 -16.47
C PRO A 82 13.28 -1.46 -17.71
N THR A 83 14.03 -1.25 -18.79
CA THR A 83 13.47 -1.05 -20.13
C THR A 83 13.95 -2.19 -21.01
N ILE A 84 13.04 -2.74 -21.83
CA ILE A 84 13.34 -3.73 -22.85
C ILE A 84 13.04 -3.15 -24.24
N ALA A 85 13.54 -3.79 -25.29
CA ALA A 85 13.24 -3.37 -26.65
C ALA A 85 11.74 -3.52 -26.93
N SER A 86 11.16 -2.55 -27.65
CA SER A 86 9.74 -2.59 -27.99
C SER A 86 9.38 -3.85 -28.76
N GLY A 87 8.25 -4.48 -28.41
CA GLY A 87 7.78 -5.73 -29.01
C GLY A 87 8.48 -7.00 -28.49
N THR A 88 9.47 -6.88 -27.59
CA THR A 88 10.03 -8.04 -26.88
C THR A 88 8.91 -8.73 -26.09
N PRO A 89 8.84 -10.08 -26.10
CA PRO A 89 7.88 -10.80 -25.27
C PRO A 89 7.98 -10.36 -23.80
N CYS A 90 6.83 -10.00 -23.20
CA CYS A 90 6.81 -9.50 -21.83
C CYS A 90 7.29 -10.58 -20.84
N PRO A 91 8.40 -10.34 -20.10
CA PRO A 91 8.93 -11.30 -19.14
C PRO A 91 8.15 -11.22 -17.84
N THR A 92 6.92 -11.74 -17.84
CA THR A 92 6.00 -11.59 -16.72
C THR A 92 6.46 -12.37 -15.48
N ASP A 93 6.25 -11.77 -14.33
CA ASP A 93 6.44 -12.42 -13.03
C ASP A 93 5.26 -13.36 -12.72
N PRO A 94 5.37 -14.21 -11.67
CA PRO A 94 4.19 -14.78 -11.04
C PRO A 94 3.18 -13.68 -10.69
N SER A 95 1.87 -13.93 -10.87
CA SER A 95 0.82 -12.89 -10.77
C SER A 95 0.74 -12.16 -9.43
N THR A 96 1.28 -12.74 -8.37
CA THR A 96 1.34 -12.13 -7.04
C THR A 96 2.63 -11.34 -6.80
N GLY A 97 3.71 -11.61 -7.54
CA GLY A 97 5.05 -11.16 -7.22
C GLY A 97 5.62 -11.79 -5.93
N PRO A 98 6.80 -11.33 -5.47
CA PRO A 98 7.53 -11.92 -4.32
C PRO A 98 6.95 -11.56 -2.94
N GLY A 99 6.01 -10.61 -2.88
CA GLY A 99 5.46 -10.10 -1.62
C GLY A 99 6.37 -9.09 -0.91
N PRO A 100 5.87 -8.43 0.16
CA PRO A 100 4.70 -8.83 0.95
C PRO A 100 3.37 -8.20 0.52
N ALA A 101 3.34 -7.38 -0.53
CA ALA A 101 2.13 -6.79 -1.09
C ALA A 101 1.83 -7.36 -2.49
N TYR A 102 0.63 -7.90 -2.65
CA TYR A 102 0.25 -8.72 -3.80
C TYR A 102 -0.91 -8.05 -4.56
N PRO A 103 -0.73 -7.66 -5.83
CA PRO A 103 -1.84 -7.19 -6.65
C PRO A 103 -2.70 -8.38 -7.11
N THR A 104 -3.98 -8.13 -7.33
CA THR A 104 -4.87 -9.09 -8.00
C THR A 104 -4.72 -8.94 -9.51
N LEU A 105 -3.77 -9.69 -10.09
CA LEU A 105 -3.59 -9.84 -11.52
C LEU A 105 -4.17 -11.18 -11.99
N SER A 106 -4.66 -11.22 -13.23
CA SER A 106 -5.07 -12.47 -13.88
C SER A 106 -3.84 -13.30 -14.27
N VAL A 107 -4.04 -14.60 -14.49
CA VAL A 107 -3.02 -15.49 -15.06
C VAL A 107 -3.54 -16.03 -16.38
N GLU A 108 -2.85 -15.75 -17.48
CA GLU A 108 -3.26 -16.17 -18.82
C GLU A 108 -2.07 -16.78 -19.56
N GLY A 109 -2.22 -18.03 -20.01
CA GLY A 109 -1.08 -18.77 -20.59
C GLY A 109 0.13 -18.86 -19.66
N GLY A 110 -0.11 -18.85 -18.33
CA GLY A 110 0.93 -18.85 -17.31
C GLY A 110 1.59 -17.50 -17.03
N ARG A 111 1.09 -16.40 -17.60
CA ARG A 111 1.65 -15.05 -17.48
C ARG A 111 0.76 -14.14 -16.64
N ALA A 112 1.36 -13.29 -15.81
CA ALA A 112 0.62 -12.23 -15.12
C ALA A 112 0.05 -11.22 -16.13
N THR A 113 -1.26 -11.00 -16.07
CA THR A 113 -1.97 -10.12 -17.00
C THR A 113 -2.88 -9.13 -16.27
N LEU A 114 -2.81 -7.86 -16.67
CA LEU A 114 -3.74 -6.81 -16.28
C LEU A 114 -4.75 -6.59 -17.42
N ARG A 115 -5.99 -7.05 -17.21
CA ARG A 115 -7.13 -6.73 -18.10
C ARG A 115 -7.67 -5.35 -17.77
N TYR A 116 -7.79 -4.50 -18.79
CA TYR A 116 -8.29 -3.13 -18.61
C TYR A 116 -9.46 -2.81 -19.53
N LEU A 117 -10.29 -1.84 -19.13
CA LEU A 117 -11.39 -1.31 -19.93
C LEU A 117 -10.99 -0.01 -20.60
N ALA A 118 -11.39 0.15 -21.86
CA ALA A 118 -11.12 1.36 -22.63
C ALA A 118 -11.91 2.56 -22.07
N GLY A 119 -11.28 3.74 -22.03
CA GLY A 119 -11.93 4.99 -21.61
C GLY A 119 -12.52 4.95 -20.20
N TRP A 120 -11.89 4.20 -19.28
CA TRP A 120 -12.42 3.99 -17.95
C TRP A 120 -12.13 5.19 -17.04
N GLY A 121 -13.16 5.97 -16.71
CA GLY A 121 -13.16 6.95 -15.62
C GLY A 121 -12.41 8.28 -15.84
N TYR A 122 -11.36 8.32 -16.66
CA TYR A 122 -10.62 9.55 -16.96
C TYR A 122 -10.35 9.66 -18.47
N GLU A 123 -10.53 10.85 -19.04
CA GLU A 123 -10.34 11.09 -20.48
C GLU A 123 -8.92 10.73 -20.93
N GLY A 124 -8.81 9.97 -22.01
CA GLY A 124 -7.52 9.52 -22.56
C GLY A 124 -6.80 8.47 -21.71
N TRP A 125 -7.49 7.84 -20.76
CA TRP A 125 -6.98 6.74 -19.95
C TRP A 125 -7.90 5.53 -20.00
N ASP A 126 -7.27 4.38 -20.12
CA ASP A 126 -7.88 3.09 -19.89
C ASP A 126 -7.56 2.66 -18.46
N GLY A 127 -8.33 1.73 -17.90
CA GLY A 127 -8.00 1.27 -16.56
C GLY A 127 -8.84 0.11 -16.06
N THR A 128 -8.48 -0.33 -14.86
CA THR A 128 -9.19 -1.37 -14.14
C THR A 128 -9.00 -1.22 -12.64
N LYS A 129 -9.91 -1.82 -11.88
CA LYS A 129 -9.76 -2.00 -10.45
C LYS A 129 -8.69 -3.06 -10.18
N VAL A 130 -7.74 -2.73 -9.30
CA VAL A 130 -6.74 -3.66 -8.80
C VAL A 130 -6.82 -3.70 -7.28
N LEU A 131 -7.04 -4.90 -6.73
CA LEU A 131 -7.04 -5.12 -5.29
C LEU A 131 -5.63 -5.51 -4.83
N TRP A 132 -5.20 -4.95 -3.69
CA TRP A 132 -3.88 -5.22 -3.11
C TRP A 132 -4.00 -5.89 -1.73
N THR A 133 -3.43 -7.09 -1.59
CA THR A 133 -3.42 -7.84 -0.32
C THR A 133 -2.04 -7.72 0.34
N VAL A 134 -2.01 -7.46 1.66
CA VAL A 134 -0.76 -7.28 2.41
C VAL A 134 -0.90 -7.90 3.81
N PRO A 135 -0.86 -9.23 3.91
CA PRO A 135 -1.32 -9.95 5.11
C PRO A 135 -0.27 -9.92 6.25
N ARG A 136 1.02 -9.81 5.91
CA ARG A 136 2.13 -10.00 6.87
C ARG A 136 2.99 -8.75 7.08
N TYR A 137 2.76 -7.68 6.34
CA TYR A 137 3.52 -6.43 6.46
C TYR A 137 2.69 -5.35 7.18
N ARG A 138 3.36 -4.64 8.09
CA ARG A 138 2.77 -3.58 8.91
C ARG A 138 3.47 -2.27 8.58
N GLY A 139 2.68 -1.26 8.25
CA GLY A 139 3.18 0.07 7.92
C GLY A 139 2.98 0.46 6.46
N PRO A 140 3.51 1.62 6.07
CA PRO A 140 3.25 2.20 4.76
C PRO A 140 4.09 1.54 3.67
N TYR A 141 3.54 1.49 2.47
CA TYR A 141 4.23 1.13 1.24
C TYR A 141 3.66 1.94 0.07
N ILE A 142 4.44 2.10 -0.99
CA ILE A 142 3.98 2.74 -2.22
C ILE A 142 4.05 1.78 -3.40
N VAL A 143 3.21 2.03 -4.39
CA VAL A 143 3.29 1.39 -5.71
C VAL A 143 3.46 2.49 -6.75
N ARG A 144 4.49 2.35 -7.59
CA ARG A 144 4.72 3.19 -8.78
C ARG A 144 4.82 2.27 -9.99
N GLY A 145 4.77 2.81 -11.20
CA GLY A 145 4.95 1.96 -12.36
C GLY A 145 5.07 2.71 -13.68
N ARG A 146 5.51 1.96 -14.68
CA ARG A 146 5.65 2.42 -16.07
C ARG A 146 5.67 1.23 -17.01
N GLN A 147 5.55 1.52 -18.29
CA GLN A 147 5.79 0.58 -19.36
C GLN A 147 7.29 0.23 -19.41
N VAL A 148 7.55 -1.05 -19.66
CA VAL A 148 8.88 -1.68 -19.73
C VAL A 148 9.34 -1.72 -21.18
N ASP A 149 8.44 -1.99 -22.11
CA ASP A 149 8.69 -2.09 -23.56
C ASP A 149 8.36 -0.81 -24.35
N GLY A 150 8.19 0.31 -23.64
CA GLY A 150 7.77 1.58 -24.23
C GLY A 150 7.73 2.75 -23.24
N PRO A 151 7.28 3.93 -23.69
CA PRO A 151 7.25 5.15 -22.88
C PRO A 151 5.99 5.30 -22.03
N GLY A 152 5.05 4.34 -22.09
CA GLY A 152 3.78 4.40 -21.36
C GLY A 152 3.96 4.58 -19.85
N LEU A 153 3.04 5.34 -19.26
CA LEU A 153 3.05 5.62 -17.83
C LEU A 153 1.93 4.83 -17.16
N LEU A 154 2.19 4.35 -15.94
CA LEU A 154 1.09 3.98 -15.05
C LEU A 154 0.66 5.18 -14.22
N ARG A 155 -0.64 5.24 -14.00
CA ARG A 155 -1.30 6.14 -13.08
C ARG A 155 -2.25 5.38 -12.20
N PHE A 156 -2.62 5.99 -11.10
CA PHE A 156 -3.34 5.30 -10.04
C PHE A 156 -4.44 6.15 -9.44
N ASP A 157 -5.44 5.49 -8.87
CA ASP A 157 -6.45 6.07 -7.98
C ASP A 157 -6.72 5.07 -6.84
N GLN A 158 -7.02 5.54 -5.62
CA GLN A 158 -7.09 4.68 -4.42
C GLN A 158 -8.50 4.08 -4.17
N GLY A 159 -9.32 3.98 -5.21
CA GLY A 159 -10.73 3.60 -5.11
C GLY A 159 -11.58 4.51 -5.99
N PRO A 160 -12.71 4.01 -6.53
CA PRO A 160 -13.21 4.40 -7.85
C PRO A 160 -13.55 5.89 -7.87
N GLN A 161 -12.67 6.70 -8.44
CA GLN A 161 -12.84 8.14 -8.65
C GLN A 161 -12.90 8.99 -7.36
N TRP A 162 -12.47 8.48 -6.20
CA TRP A 162 -12.61 9.22 -4.94
C TRP A 162 -11.70 10.43 -4.83
N SER A 163 -10.58 10.43 -5.54
CA SER A 163 -9.64 11.55 -5.51
C SER A 163 -9.85 12.57 -6.62
N GLY A 164 -10.72 12.27 -7.60
CA GLY A 164 -10.98 13.12 -8.76
C GLY A 164 -9.75 13.40 -9.63
N LYS A 165 -8.65 12.67 -9.45
CA LYS A 165 -7.40 12.84 -10.19
C LYS A 165 -6.57 11.56 -10.22
N LEU A 166 -5.75 11.46 -11.25
CA LEU A 166 -4.75 10.40 -11.38
C LEU A 166 -3.46 10.74 -10.66
N HIS A 167 -2.96 9.80 -9.86
CA HIS A 167 -1.71 9.92 -9.10
C HIS A 167 -0.57 9.16 -9.78
N SER A 168 0.67 9.61 -9.59
CA SER A 168 1.87 8.89 -10.02
C SER A 168 2.19 7.66 -9.16
N GLU A 169 1.55 7.55 -8.00
CA GLU A 169 1.76 6.45 -7.05
C GLU A 169 0.48 6.10 -6.29
N LEU A 170 0.41 4.85 -5.82
CA LEU A 170 -0.46 4.47 -4.71
C LEU A 170 0.30 4.62 -3.39
N ARG A 171 -0.38 5.07 -2.33
CA ARG A 171 0.13 5.14 -0.96
C ARG A 171 -0.73 4.27 -0.05
N LEU A 172 -0.28 3.06 0.22
CA LEU A 172 -1.05 2.04 0.91
C LEU A 172 -0.44 1.71 2.26
N VAL A 173 -1.21 1.05 3.12
CA VAL A 173 -0.81 0.70 4.48
C VAL A 173 -1.22 -0.74 4.78
N GLY A 174 -0.35 -1.49 5.44
CA GLY A 174 -0.67 -2.83 5.96
C GLY A 174 -0.72 -2.88 7.50
N PRO A 175 -1.26 -3.96 8.08
CA PRO A 175 -1.75 -5.15 7.38
C PRO A 175 -3.19 -4.95 6.89
N TYR A 176 -3.51 -5.51 5.74
CA TYR A 176 -4.87 -5.56 5.21
C TYR A 176 -5.07 -6.93 4.57
N ALA A 177 -5.85 -7.76 5.25
CA ALA A 177 -6.21 -9.10 4.79
C ALA A 177 -7.36 -9.05 3.76
N ASP A 178 -8.29 -8.11 3.93
CA ASP A 178 -9.54 -8.03 3.17
C ASP A 178 -9.49 -7.14 1.92
N LEU A 179 -8.27 -6.80 1.46
CA LEU A 179 -7.93 -6.05 0.24
C LEU A 179 -7.88 -4.51 0.42
N ASN A 180 -6.84 -3.90 -0.13
CA ASN A 180 -6.77 -2.46 -0.38
C ASN A 180 -7.25 -2.20 -1.81
N PRO A 181 -8.47 -1.67 -2.03
CA PRO A 181 -8.93 -1.34 -3.37
C PRO A 181 -8.13 -0.18 -3.94
N ALA A 182 -7.67 -0.36 -5.18
CA ALA A 182 -7.07 0.68 -5.98
C ALA A 182 -7.52 0.52 -7.43
N ALA A 183 -7.08 1.45 -8.26
CA ALA A 183 -7.24 1.42 -9.70
C ALA A 183 -5.90 1.71 -10.35
N THR A 184 -5.64 1.02 -11.46
CA THR A 184 -4.47 1.23 -12.31
C THR A 184 -4.97 1.74 -13.65
N PHE A 185 -4.33 2.80 -14.14
CA PHE A 185 -4.62 3.43 -15.41
C PHE A 185 -3.40 3.44 -16.30
N LEU A 186 -3.64 3.24 -17.59
CA LEU A 186 -2.65 3.22 -18.66
C LEU A 186 -3.26 3.77 -19.96
N ARG A 187 -2.46 3.86 -21.02
CA ARG A 187 -2.89 4.45 -22.31
C ARG A 187 -2.89 3.47 -23.48
N GLY A 188 -2.56 2.20 -23.25
CA GLY A 188 -2.54 1.19 -24.29
C GLY A 188 -1.81 -0.09 -23.88
N SER A 189 -2.00 -1.14 -24.66
CA SER A 189 -1.42 -2.46 -24.40
C SER A 189 0.10 -2.44 -24.36
N GLY A 190 0.68 -3.42 -23.68
CA GLY A 190 2.12 -3.63 -23.67
C GLY A 190 2.61 -4.27 -22.38
N CYS A 191 3.94 -4.32 -22.23
CA CYS A 191 4.58 -4.85 -21.04
C CYS A 191 4.80 -3.75 -20.00
N TYR A 192 4.26 -3.92 -18.80
CA TYR A 192 4.34 -2.93 -17.72
C TYR A 192 4.94 -3.56 -16.47
N ALA A 193 5.43 -2.71 -15.57
CA ALA A 193 5.82 -3.14 -14.24
C ALA A 193 5.27 -2.22 -13.16
N TYR A 194 4.89 -2.82 -12.05
CA TYR A 194 4.81 -2.15 -10.77
C TYR A 194 6.19 -2.21 -10.10
N GLN A 195 6.59 -1.13 -9.43
CA GLN A 195 7.59 -1.16 -8.38
C GLN A 195 6.91 -0.93 -7.03
N VAL A 196 7.12 -1.85 -6.11
CA VAL A 196 6.55 -1.85 -4.77
C VAL A 196 7.65 -1.54 -3.77
N ASP A 197 7.49 -0.46 -3.00
CA ASP A 197 8.48 0.02 -2.04
C ASP A 197 7.90 0.08 -0.63
N GLY A 198 8.54 -0.60 0.33
CA GLY A 198 8.20 -0.51 1.75
C GLY A 198 9.41 -0.67 2.66
N ARG A 199 9.19 -0.81 3.96
CA ARG A 199 10.29 -0.94 4.93
C ARG A 199 10.98 -2.29 4.77
N GLY A 200 12.25 -2.25 4.36
CA GLY A 200 13.07 -3.46 4.19
C GLY A 200 12.85 -4.22 2.88
N PHE A 201 12.03 -3.70 1.96
CA PHE A 201 11.84 -4.32 0.65
C PHE A 201 11.64 -3.28 -0.46
N SER A 202 12.02 -3.66 -1.66
CA SER A 202 11.81 -2.96 -2.93
C SER A 202 11.88 -4.01 -4.03
N TYR A 203 10.82 -4.18 -4.81
CA TYR A 203 10.78 -5.18 -5.88
C TYR A 203 9.83 -4.76 -6.99
N GLU A 204 9.90 -5.48 -8.09
CA GLU A 204 9.10 -5.26 -9.28
C GLU A 204 8.10 -6.40 -9.48
N ILE A 205 7.01 -6.09 -10.18
CA ILE A 205 6.03 -7.07 -10.68
C ILE A 205 5.77 -6.71 -12.13
N VAL A 206 6.33 -7.48 -13.06
CA VAL A 206 6.16 -7.34 -14.51
C VAL A 206 4.91 -8.10 -14.96
N PHE A 207 4.07 -7.43 -15.76
CA PHE A 207 2.82 -7.99 -16.26
C PHE A 207 2.51 -7.50 -17.67
N ASP A 208 1.76 -8.30 -18.41
CA ASP A 208 1.20 -7.92 -19.70
C ASP A 208 -0.10 -7.13 -19.48
N ALA A 209 -0.29 -6.02 -20.17
CA ALA A 209 -1.51 -5.23 -20.11
C ALA A 209 -2.23 -5.29 -21.45
N ARG A 210 -3.51 -5.70 -21.42
CA ARG A 210 -4.32 -5.83 -22.64
C ARG A 210 -5.82 -5.63 -22.38
N PRO A 211 -6.59 -5.24 -23.41
CA PRO A 211 -8.06 -5.26 -23.35
C PRO A 211 -8.61 -6.66 -23.01
N PRO A 212 -9.91 -6.79 -22.71
CA PRO A 212 -10.58 -8.07 -22.45
C PRO A 212 -10.44 -9.09 -23.60
#